data_AF-A0A6J2KL13-F1
#
_entry.id   AF-A0A6J2KL13-F1
#
_cell.length_a   1.000
_cell.length_b   1.000
_cell.length_c   1.000
_cell.angle_alpha   90.00
_cell.angle_beta   90.00
_cell.angle_gamma   90.00
#
_symmetry.space_group_name_H-M   'P 1'
#
loop_
_entity.id
_entity.type
_entity.pdbx_description
1 polymer ?
#
loop_
_entity_poly.entity_id
_entity_poly.type
_entity_poly.pdbx_seq_one_letter_code
_entity_poly.pdbx_strand_id
1 'polypeptide(L)'
;MSWSDGSTGGLKKPISKGQRVVIVHAGSEDGFVPNALLLFKAGTKSGDYHDNMNYLNYEKWLRCQLLPNLPPNSVVVVDNASYHNKQSDPAPTANAKKVYMKKWLQEKEIPYDENMLKPQLFSLIKAHKEQHKTYSIDKILSNHNHSVLRLPPYHPDLNPIEMAWAAIKGYVSSKNVDWSTGKVIELVKEKVAVMGAPEWGRICQKIKDIEAEYVKSDHVVDLVTDEFVIFADDDCDTDEESSDDDDDGHDYDSEKTIKNTSSASADPRPSTSS
;
A
#
# COMPACT_ATOMS: atom_id res chain seq x y z
N MET A 1 -29.21 15.10 33.90
CA MET A 1 -30.55 15.50 33.43
C MET A 1 -30.40 16.05 32.03
N SER A 2 -30.89 15.36 31.01
CA SER A 2 -31.09 15.92 29.67
C SER A 2 -32.52 15.58 29.28
N TRP A 3 -33.31 16.62 29.03
CA TRP A 3 -34.68 16.53 28.57
C TRP A 3 -34.71 16.10 27.10
N SER A 4 -35.72 15.30 26.77
CA SER A 4 -36.07 14.94 25.39
C SER A 4 -37.21 15.85 24.93
N ASP A 5 -37.08 16.46 23.76
CA ASP A 5 -38.20 17.04 23.02
C ASP A 5 -38.12 16.60 21.54
N GLY A 6 -39.01 15.66 21.20
CA GLY A 6 -39.97 15.79 20.12
C GLY A 6 -39.55 16.22 18.71
N SER A 7 -39.60 15.22 17.83
CA SER A 7 -40.23 15.31 16.50
C SER A 7 -39.49 16.03 15.36
N THR A 8 -38.77 15.24 14.56
CA THR A 8 -38.90 15.31 13.10
C THR A 8 -38.88 13.90 12.53
N GLY A 9 -39.94 13.58 11.78
CA GLY A 9 -40.13 12.32 11.09
C GLY A 9 -38.98 12.00 10.13
N GLY A 10 -38.61 10.73 10.14
CA GLY A 10 -37.55 10.16 9.32
C GLY A 10 -36.86 9.10 10.15
N LEU A 11 -37.31 7.85 10.03
CA LEU A 11 -36.46 6.72 10.39
C LEU A 11 -35.18 6.83 9.55
N LYS A 12 -34.18 7.57 10.03
CA LYS A 12 -32.81 7.31 9.66
C LYS A 12 -32.51 5.95 10.26
N LYS A 13 -32.75 4.90 9.46
CA LYS A 13 -32.13 3.60 9.71
C LYS A 13 -30.68 3.89 10.10
N PRO A 14 -30.17 3.32 11.20
CA PRO A 14 -28.75 3.40 11.46
C PRO A 14 -28.05 2.93 10.19
N ILE A 15 -27.16 3.76 9.64
CA ILE A 15 -26.35 3.41 8.47
C ILE A 15 -25.65 2.11 8.88
N SER A 16 -26.15 0.98 8.39
CA SER A 16 -25.50 -0.30 8.66
C SER A 16 -24.09 -0.19 8.10
N LYS A 17 -23.11 -0.80 8.76
CA LYS A 17 -21.78 -0.99 8.17
C LYS A 17 -22.00 -1.77 6.86
N GLY A 18 -22.16 -1.04 5.76
CA GLY A 18 -22.60 -1.59 4.48
C GLY A 18 -21.57 -2.55 3.93
N GLN A 19 -22.02 -3.54 3.17
CA GLN A 19 -21.13 -4.40 2.39
C GLN A 19 -20.33 -3.52 1.41
N ARG A 20 -19.01 -3.67 1.39
CA ARG A 20 -18.11 -2.92 0.50
C ARG A 20 -17.59 -3.84 -0.59
N VAL A 21 -17.47 -3.31 -1.80
CA VAL A 21 -16.73 -3.96 -2.90
C VAL A 21 -15.34 -3.33 -2.93
N VAL A 22 -14.30 -4.16 -2.90
CA VAL A 22 -12.93 -3.74 -3.16
C VAL A 22 -12.64 -3.92 -4.64
N ILE A 23 -12.03 -2.89 -5.23
CA ILE A 23 -11.61 -2.86 -6.63
C ILE A 23 -10.10 -2.69 -6.64
N VAL A 24 -9.42 -3.51 -7.44
CA VAL A 24 -7.96 -3.43 -7.66
C VAL A 24 -7.74 -3.57 -9.15
N HIS A 25 -7.00 -2.64 -9.73
CA HIS A 25 -6.71 -2.65 -11.15
C HIS A 25 -5.47 -1.80 -11.44
N ALA A 26 -5.03 -1.83 -12.69
CA ALA A 26 -3.96 -1.00 -13.22
C ALA A 26 -4.39 -0.54 -14.62
N GLY A 27 -3.98 0.67 -15.00
CA GLY A 27 -4.24 1.22 -16.33
C GLY A 27 -3.12 2.14 -16.78
N SER A 28 -3.04 2.30 -18.10
CA SER A 28 -2.14 3.23 -18.79
C SER A 28 -2.95 4.09 -19.76
N GLU A 29 -2.27 4.93 -20.54
CA GLU A 29 -2.91 5.70 -21.62
C GLU A 29 -3.64 4.81 -22.66
N ASP A 30 -3.26 3.54 -22.78
CA ASP A 30 -3.90 2.55 -23.66
C ASP A 30 -5.20 1.96 -23.07
N GLY A 31 -5.51 2.27 -21.81
CA GLY A 31 -6.64 1.73 -21.10
C GLY A 31 -6.25 0.89 -19.89
N PHE A 32 -7.24 0.20 -19.34
CA PHE A 32 -7.01 -0.78 -18.28
C PHE A 32 -6.20 -1.99 -18.79
N VAL A 33 -5.27 -2.47 -17.95
CA VAL A 33 -4.46 -3.67 -18.25
C VAL A 33 -5.39 -4.89 -18.35
N PRO A 34 -5.41 -5.62 -19.48
CA PRO A 34 -6.29 -6.77 -19.63
C PRO A 34 -6.10 -7.82 -18.52
N ASN A 35 -7.18 -8.47 -18.08
CA ASN A 35 -7.17 -9.52 -17.05
C ASN A 35 -6.60 -9.12 -15.67
N ALA A 36 -6.36 -7.82 -15.43
CA ALA A 36 -5.83 -7.32 -14.16
C ALA A 36 -6.93 -6.81 -13.20
N LEU A 37 -8.21 -6.89 -13.56
CA LEU A 37 -9.31 -6.43 -12.72
C LEU A 37 -9.63 -7.46 -11.64
N LEU A 38 -9.37 -7.09 -10.38
CA LEU A 38 -9.79 -7.85 -9.21
C LEU A 38 -10.93 -7.14 -8.49
N LEU A 39 -12.02 -7.88 -8.26
CA LEU A 39 -13.21 -7.44 -7.55
C LEU A 39 -13.57 -8.48 -6.49
N PHE A 40 -13.70 -8.05 -5.23
CA PHE A 40 -14.17 -8.92 -4.16
C PHE A 40 -14.96 -8.14 -3.11
N LYS A 41 -15.76 -8.86 -2.31
CA LYS A 41 -16.54 -8.26 -1.22
C LYS A 41 -15.66 -8.22 0.03
N ALA A 42 -15.50 -7.03 0.63
CA ALA A 42 -14.76 -6.92 1.89
C ALA A 42 -15.51 -7.62 3.02
N GLY A 43 -14.78 -8.34 3.88
CA GLY A 43 -15.32 -8.96 5.09
C GLY A 43 -16.15 -10.23 4.86
N THR A 44 -16.01 -10.88 3.71
CA THR A 44 -16.64 -12.19 3.46
C THR A 44 -15.64 -13.33 3.65
N LYS A 45 -16.01 -14.33 4.47
CA LYS A 45 -15.19 -15.55 4.71
C LYS A 45 -15.17 -16.54 3.53
N SER A 46 -15.68 -16.16 2.36
CA SER A 46 -15.80 -17.05 1.18
C SER A 46 -15.04 -16.49 -0.02
N GLY A 47 -14.20 -17.31 -0.64
CA GLY A 47 -13.38 -16.98 -1.81
C GLY A 47 -11.92 -16.68 -1.47
N ASP A 48 -11.08 -16.55 -2.48
CA ASP A 48 -9.61 -16.43 -2.36
C ASP A 48 -9.09 -15.17 -1.65
N TYR A 49 -9.97 -14.23 -1.30
CA TYR A 49 -9.71 -12.95 -0.67
C TYR A 49 -10.69 -12.76 0.49
N HIS A 50 -10.23 -13.01 1.71
CA HIS A 50 -11.08 -13.14 2.91
C HIS A 50 -11.23 -11.85 3.74
N ASP A 51 -10.41 -10.82 3.45
CA ASP A 51 -10.28 -9.59 4.25
C ASP A 51 -10.21 -8.33 3.36
N ASN A 52 -10.05 -7.15 3.97
CA ASN A 52 -9.64 -5.94 3.24
C ASN A 52 -8.32 -6.17 2.48
N MET A 53 -7.96 -5.24 1.60
CA MET A 53 -6.66 -5.30 0.91
C MET A 53 -5.51 -5.30 1.93
N ASN A 54 -4.58 -6.24 1.76
CA ASN A 54 -3.36 -6.40 2.55
C ASN A 54 -2.20 -6.83 1.64
N TYR A 55 -0.99 -6.91 2.18
CA TYR A 55 0.19 -7.25 1.39
C TYR A 55 0.08 -8.63 0.70
N LEU A 56 -0.43 -9.65 1.38
CA LEU A 56 -0.54 -11.01 0.80
C LEU A 56 -1.51 -11.03 -0.39
N ASN A 57 -2.66 -10.36 -0.23
CA ASN A 57 -3.66 -10.20 -1.28
C ASN A 57 -3.10 -9.40 -2.46
N TYR A 58 -2.38 -8.30 -2.18
CA TYR A 58 -1.76 -7.47 -3.21
C TYR A 58 -0.66 -8.24 -3.96
N GLU A 59 0.22 -8.95 -3.26
CA GLU A 59 1.25 -9.79 -3.87
C GLU A 59 0.64 -10.88 -4.76
N LYS A 60 -0.43 -11.54 -4.31
CA LYS A 60 -1.16 -12.54 -5.10
C LYS A 60 -1.73 -11.92 -6.37
N TRP A 61 -2.38 -10.77 -6.28
CA TRP A 61 -2.89 -10.05 -7.45
C TRP A 61 -1.75 -9.62 -8.39
N LEU A 62 -0.68 -9.06 -7.85
CA LEU A 62 0.50 -8.62 -8.60
C LEU A 62 1.08 -9.77 -9.42
N ARG A 63 1.27 -10.95 -8.81
CA ARG A 63 1.88 -12.11 -9.45
C ARG A 63 0.96 -12.83 -10.43
N CYS A 64 -0.32 -12.98 -10.08
CA CYS A 64 -1.23 -13.84 -10.83
C CYS A 64 -2.06 -13.10 -11.88
N GLN A 65 -2.22 -11.78 -11.75
CA GLN A 65 -3.10 -10.98 -12.62
C GLN A 65 -2.35 -9.82 -13.28
N LEU A 66 -1.58 -9.03 -12.52
CA LEU A 66 -0.91 -7.87 -13.12
C LEU A 66 0.30 -8.28 -13.96
N LEU A 67 1.30 -8.93 -13.36
CA LEU A 67 2.57 -9.31 -13.99
C LEU A 67 2.39 -10.04 -15.33
N PRO A 68 1.52 -11.07 -15.46
CA PRO A 68 1.38 -11.80 -16.72
C PRO A 68 0.78 -10.96 -17.85
N ASN A 69 0.15 -9.82 -17.54
CA ASN A 69 -0.56 -8.97 -18.51
C ASN A 69 0.09 -7.59 -18.66
N LEU A 70 1.18 -7.29 -17.95
CA LEU A 70 1.90 -6.04 -18.11
C LEU A 70 2.65 -6.00 -19.46
N PRO A 71 2.63 -4.86 -20.17
CA PRO A 71 3.54 -4.64 -21.29
C PRO A 71 5.00 -4.78 -20.85
N PRO A 72 5.90 -5.31 -21.70
CA PRO A 72 7.30 -5.46 -21.35
C PRO A 72 7.93 -4.11 -21.01
N ASN A 73 8.88 -4.09 -20.07
CA ASN A 73 9.63 -2.88 -19.68
C ASN A 73 8.76 -1.74 -19.13
N SER A 74 7.59 -2.06 -18.58
CA SER A 74 6.70 -1.08 -17.94
C SER A 74 7.30 -0.46 -16.67
N VAL A 75 6.94 0.80 -16.43
CA VAL A 75 7.09 1.49 -15.14
C VAL A 75 5.76 1.41 -14.39
N VAL A 76 5.74 0.80 -13.22
CA VAL A 76 4.54 0.66 -12.38
C VAL A 76 4.50 1.82 -11.38
N VAL A 77 3.50 2.69 -11.53
CA VAL A 77 3.26 3.80 -10.60
C VAL A 77 2.38 3.32 -9.45
N VAL A 78 2.81 3.54 -8.21
CA VAL A 78 2.07 3.17 -7.00
C VAL A 78 1.96 4.34 -6.02
N ASP A 79 0.89 4.35 -5.24
CA ASP A 79 0.74 5.27 -4.10
C ASP A 79 1.52 4.75 -2.86
N ASN A 80 1.39 5.47 -1.75
CA ASN A 80 2.12 5.15 -0.51
C ASN A 80 1.39 4.18 0.44
N ALA A 81 0.42 3.39 -0.03
CA ALA A 81 -0.26 2.43 0.82
C ALA A 81 0.74 1.45 1.47
N SER A 82 0.51 1.10 2.74
CA SER A 82 1.44 0.28 3.53
C SER A 82 1.75 -1.07 2.89
N TYR A 83 0.79 -1.67 2.19
CA TYR A 83 0.97 -2.92 1.46
C TYR A 83 1.78 -2.79 0.16
N HIS A 84 1.90 -1.60 -0.43
CA HIS A 84 2.87 -1.33 -1.50
C HIS A 84 4.29 -1.13 -0.95
N ASN A 85 4.37 -0.69 0.31
CA ASN A 85 5.59 -0.28 0.99
C ASN A 85 6.09 -1.31 2.02
N LYS A 86 5.71 -2.58 1.88
CA LYS A 86 6.28 -3.64 2.72
C LYS A 86 7.77 -3.79 2.43
N GLN A 87 8.59 -3.49 3.43
CA GLN A 87 10.04 -3.66 3.32
C GLN A 87 10.41 -5.14 3.22
N SER A 88 11.32 -5.44 2.31
CA SER A 88 11.82 -6.80 2.09
C SER A 88 12.99 -7.15 2.99
N ASP A 89 13.72 -6.14 3.47
CA ASP A 89 14.89 -6.25 4.34
C ASP A 89 14.94 -5.03 5.27
N PRO A 90 14.11 -5.02 6.33
CA PRO A 90 13.97 -3.86 7.20
C PRO A 90 15.22 -3.63 8.05
N ALA A 91 15.59 -2.36 8.21
CA ALA A 91 16.68 -1.97 9.08
C ALA A 91 16.35 -2.29 10.56
N PRO A 92 17.36 -2.63 11.40
CA PRO A 92 17.15 -2.85 12.82
C PRO A 92 16.59 -1.60 13.53
N THR A 93 15.62 -1.81 14.43
CA THR A 93 15.06 -0.74 15.28
C THR A 93 15.96 -0.43 16.48
N ALA A 94 15.69 0.66 17.20
CA ALA A 94 16.41 1.02 18.44
C ALA A 94 16.39 -0.11 19.50
N ASN A 95 15.36 -0.96 19.45
CA ASN A 95 15.18 -2.09 20.36
C ASN A 95 15.92 -3.36 19.92
N ALA A 96 16.37 -3.46 18.66
CA ALA A 96 17.06 -4.64 18.13
C ALA A 96 18.32 -5.01 18.92
N LYS A 97 18.72 -6.29 18.94
CA LYS A 97 19.95 -6.70 19.63
C LYS A 97 21.20 -6.13 18.93
N LYS A 98 22.23 -5.80 19.70
CA LYS A 98 23.53 -5.28 19.20
C LYS A 98 24.10 -6.13 18.06
N VAL A 99 23.98 -7.46 18.17
CA VAL A 99 24.45 -8.41 17.14
C VAL A 99 23.74 -8.20 15.79
N TYR A 100 22.43 -7.93 15.79
CA TYR A 100 21.68 -7.67 14.54
C TYR A 100 22.03 -6.32 13.95
N MET A 101 22.26 -5.29 14.78
CA MET A 101 22.74 -3.98 14.31
C MET A 101 24.08 -4.09 13.58
N LYS A 102 25.04 -4.80 14.18
CA LYS A 102 26.34 -5.08 13.56
C LYS A 102 26.21 -5.87 12.26
N LYS A 103 25.40 -6.94 12.29
CA LYS A 103 25.15 -7.76 11.10
C LYS A 103 24.59 -6.93 9.95
N TRP A 104 23.59 -6.08 10.22
CA TRP A 104 23.01 -5.23 9.18
C TRP A 104 24.03 -4.23 8.63
N LEU A 105 24.79 -3.55 9.49
CA LEU A 105 25.86 -2.63 9.06
C LEU A 105 26.90 -3.35 8.18
N GLN A 106 27.28 -4.56 8.57
CA GLN A 106 28.19 -5.40 7.79
C GLN A 106 27.60 -5.80 6.43
N GLU A 107 26.33 -6.24 6.38
CA GLU A 107 25.62 -6.62 5.14
C GLU A 107 25.40 -5.43 4.19
N LYS A 108 25.34 -4.21 4.72
CA LYS A 108 25.24 -2.96 3.93
C LYS A 108 26.60 -2.31 3.63
N GLU A 109 27.70 -2.95 4.04
CA GLU A 109 29.06 -2.45 3.85
C GLU A 109 29.29 -1.07 4.52
N ILE A 110 28.60 -0.80 5.62
CA ILE A 110 28.74 0.43 6.42
C ILE A 110 29.80 0.22 7.50
N PRO A 111 30.90 1.00 7.51
CA PRO A 111 31.94 0.88 8.54
C PRO A 111 31.41 1.17 9.96
N TYR A 112 31.80 0.35 10.92
CA TYR A 112 31.52 0.57 12.34
C TYR A 112 32.66 0.04 13.22
N ASP A 113 32.77 0.53 14.46
CA ASP A 113 33.74 0.02 15.45
C ASP A 113 33.09 -1.05 16.35
N GLU A 114 33.78 -2.17 16.56
CA GLU A 114 33.30 -3.31 17.35
C GLU A 114 32.91 -2.95 18.80
N ASN A 115 33.51 -1.89 19.35
CA ASN A 115 33.26 -1.38 20.69
C ASN A 115 32.11 -0.37 20.77
N MET A 116 31.58 0.12 19.65
CA MET A 116 30.46 1.08 19.65
C MET A 116 29.30 0.58 20.51
N LEU A 117 28.72 1.48 21.29
CA LEU A 117 27.53 1.21 22.08
C LEU A 117 26.30 1.04 21.17
N LYS A 118 25.25 0.42 21.71
CA LYS A 118 24.00 0.21 20.99
C LYS A 118 23.41 1.52 20.39
N PRO A 119 23.38 2.66 21.12
CA PRO A 119 22.89 3.92 20.56
C PRO A 119 23.75 4.47 19.42
N GLN A 120 25.08 4.27 19.49
CA GLN A 120 26.00 4.70 18.43
C GLN A 120 25.80 3.89 17.14
N LEU A 121 25.66 2.56 17.27
CA LEU A 121 25.32 1.70 16.13
C LEU A 121 23.97 2.07 15.53
N PHE A 122 22.96 2.35 16.36
CA PHE A 122 21.65 2.76 15.88
C PHE A 122 21.68 4.14 15.19
N SER A 123 22.50 5.08 15.65
CA SER A 123 22.67 6.38 14.99
C SER A 123 23.25 6.22 13.58
N LEU A 124 24.23 5.33 13.40
CA LEU A 124 24.75 4.96 12.07
C LEU A 124 23.66 4.34 11.19
N ILE A 125 22.83 3.45 11.75
CA ILE A 125 21.70 2.86 11.03
C ILE A 125 20.70 3.95 10.64
N LYS A 126 20.30 4.86 11.54
CA LYS A 126 19.36 5.96 11.24
C LYS A 126 19.87 6.84 10.09
N ALA A 127 21.18 7.10 10.03
CA ALA A 127 21.80 7.87 8.96
C ALA A 127 21.79 7.17 7.58
N HIS A 128 21.80 5.83 7.53
CA HIS A 128 21.92 5.07 6.29
C HIS A 128 20.66 4.26 5.90
N LYS A 129 19.70 4.09 6.80
CA LYS A 129 18.53 3.20 6.60
C LYS A 129 17.72 3.55 5.36
N GLU A 130 17.59 4.84 5.07
CA GLU A 130 16.79 5.32 3.93
C GLU A 130 17.41 4.95 2.58
N GLN A 131 18.74 4.97 2.49
CA GLN A 131 19.48 4.61 1.26
C GLN A 131 19.38 3.12 0.93
N HIS A 132 19.20 2.28 1.94
CA HIS A 132 19.09 0.82 1.79
C HIS A 132 17.65 0.31 1.86
N LYS A 133 16.66 1.20 1.85
CA LYS A 133 15.25 0.83 1.91
C LYS A 133 14.87 0.11 0.60
N THR A 134 14.43 -1.14 0.72
CA THR A 134 14.00 -1.95 -0.42
C THR A 134 12.65 -2.59 -0.15
N TYR A 135 11.75 -2.52 -1.12
CA TYR A 135 10.39 -3.01 -0.98
C TYR A 135 10.19 -4.34 -1.71
N SER A 136 9.30 -5.17 -1.16
CA SER A 136 9.08 -6.52 -1.70
C SER A 136 8.50 -6.50 -3.11
N ILE A 137 7.57 -5.57 -3.41
CA ILE A 137 6.96 -5.48 -4.74
C ILE A 137 7.96 -5.01 -5.80
N ASP A 138 8.91 -4.16 -5.41
CA ASP A 138 9.97 -3.66 -6.31
C ASP A 138 10.86 -4.81 -6.76
N LYS A 139 11.26 -5.69 -5.84
CA LYS A 139 12.04 -6.90 -6.17
C LYS A 139 11.27 -7.83 -7.10
N ILE A 140 9.95 -7.96 -6.88
CA ILE A 140 9.09 -8.81 -7.72
C ILE A 140 9.02 -8.26 -9.14
N LEU A 141 8.81 -6.95 -9.29
CA LEU A 141 8.70 -6.25 -10.56
C LEU A 141 10.05 -6.18 -11.29
N SER A 142 11.14 -5.88 -10.59
CA SER A 142 12.49 -5.81 -11.16
C SER A 142 12.94 -7.15 -11.74
N ASN A 143 12.60 -8.27 -11.07
CA ASN A 143 12.89 -9.61 -11.58
C ASN A 143 12.16 -9.94 -12.88
N HIS A 144 11.13 -9.17 -13.25
CA HIS A 144 10.38 -9.28 -14.50
C HIS A 144 10.65 -8.09 -15.43
N ASN A 145 11.76 -7.37 -15.22
CA ASN A 145 12.19 -6.23 -16.02
C ASN A 145 11.22 -5.03 -15.98
N HIS A 146 10.54 -4.82 -14.86
CA HIS A 146 9.71 -3.64 -14.60
C HIS A 146 10.32 -2.78 -13.49
N SER A 147 10.16 -1.47 -13.57
CA SER A 147 10.53 -0.56 -12.49
C SER A 147 9.31 -0.06 -11.73
N VAL A 148 9.53 0.48 -10.52
CA VAL A 148 8.48 1.06 -9.68
C VAL A 148 8.73 2.54 -9.50
N LEU A 149 7.70 3.36 -9.67
CA LEU A 149 7.69 4.77 -9.34
C LEU A 149 6.67 5.00 -8.23
N ARG A 150 7.10 5.58 -7.10
CA ARG A 150 6.20 5.96 -6.00
C ARG A 150 5.82 7.42 -6.15
N LEU A 151 4.54 7.71 -5.96
CA LEU A 151 4.06 9.09 -5.94
C LEU A 151 4.56 9.82 -4.68
N PRO A 152 4.74 11.16 -4.75
CA PRO A 152 4.95 11.98 -3.57
C PRO A 152 3.85 11.75 -2.52
N PRO A 153 4.18 11.69 -1.22
CA PRO A 153 3.18 11.58 -0.16
C PRO A 153 2.16 12.72 -0.24
N TYR A 154 0.89 12.42 0.02
CA TYR A 154 -0.22 13.40 0.03
C TYR A 154 -0.57 14.05 -1.33
N HIS A 155 -0.09 13.51 -2.45
CA HIS A 155 -0.46 13.96 -3.81
C HIS A 155 -1.28 12.91 -4.59
N PRO A 156 -2.53 12.60 -4.15
CA PRO A 156 -3.39 11.65 -4.87
C PRO A 156 -3.87 12.19 -6.23
N ASP A 157 -3.81 13.49 -6.43
CA ASP A 157 -4.13 14.19 -7.67
C ASP A 157 -3.08 13.94 -8.76
N LEU A 158 -1.86 13.55 -8.40
CA LEU A 158 -0.84 13.04 -9.33
C LEU A 158 -1.07 11.56 -9.71
N ASN A 159 -2.14 10.92 -9.23
CA ASN A 159 -2.46 9.53 -9.53
C ASN A 159 -3.62 9.42 -10.56
N PRO A 160 -3.35 9.04 -11.82
CA PRO A 160 -4.39 8.87 -12.84
C PRO A 160 -5.53 7.93 -12.42
N ILE A 161 -5.24 6.89 -11.64
CA ILE A 161 -6.25 5.90 -11.28
C ILE A 161 -7.33 6.46 -10.34
N GLU A 162 -7.03 7.51 -9.57
CA GLU A 162 -8.02 8.18 -8.72
C GLU A 162 -9.14 8.84 -9.55
N MET A 163 -8.79 9.41 -10.70
CA MET A 163 -9.76 9.92 -11.65
C MET A 163 -10.58 8.80 -12.29
N ALA A 164 -9.95 7.67 -12.62
CA ALA A 164 -10.66 6.50 -13.12
C ALA A 164 -11.65 5.96 -12.07
N TRP A 165 -11.27 5.93 -10.80
CA TRP A 165 -12.16 5.59 -9.69
C TRP A 165 -13.31 6.56 -9.53
N ALA A 166 -13.07 7.87 -9.66
CA ALA A 166 -14.14 8.86 -9.66
C ALA A 166 -15.15 8.60 -10.80
N ALA A 167 -14.66 8.32 -12.01
CA ALA A 167 -15.52 8.01 -13.16
C ALA A 167 -16.33 6.71 -12.96
N ILE A 168 -15.72 5.67 -12.41
CA ILE A 168 -16.41 4.40 -12.09
C ILE A 168 -17.47 4.61 -11.01
N LYS A 169 -17.14 5.31 -9.92
CA LYS A 169 -18.10 5.62 -8.84
C LYS A 169 -19.28 6.44 -9.36
N GLY A 170 -19.01 7.45 -10.21
CA GLY A 170 -20.04 8.24 -10.87
C GLY A 170 -20.96 7.40 -11.76
N TYR A 171 -20.39 6.49 -12.55
CA TYR A 171 -21.17 5.57 -13.39
C TYR A 171 -22.11 4.69 -12.57
N VAL A 172 -21.58 4.03 -11.54
CA VAL A 172 -22.36 3.16 -10.64
C VAL A 172 -23.47 3.94 -9.95
N SER A 173 -23.18 5.14 -9.45
CA SER A 173 -24.17 5.98 -8.77
C SER A 173 -25.27 6.48 -9.71
N SER A 174 -24.94 6.79 -10.97
CA SER A 174 -25.92 7.29 -11.95
C SER A 174 -27.00 6.28 -12.34
N LYS A 175 -26.73 4.99 -12.16
CA LYS A 175 -27.66 3.89 -12.49
C LYS A 175 -28.64 3.56 -11.36
N ASN A 176 -28.62 4.35 -10.27
CA ASN A 176 -29.55 4.28 -9.13
C ASN A 176 -29.82 2.86 -8.64
N VAL A 177 -28.76 2.10 -8.40
CA VAL A 177 -28.83 0.71 -7.92
C VAL A 177 -29.38 0.62 -6.51
N ASP A 178 -30.10 -0.46 -6.24
CA ASP A 178 -30.59 -0.90 -4.93
C ASP A 178 -29.48 -1.26 -3.92
N TRP A 179 -28.23 -0.82 -4.18
CA TRP A 179 -27.02 -1.08 -3.40
C TRP A 179 -26.68 -2.56 -3.20
N SER A 180 -27.19 -3.44 -4.07
CA SER A 180 -26.75 -4.83 -4.13
C SER A 180 -25.28 -4.92 -4.56
N THR A 181 -24.44 -5.58 -3.75
CA THR A 181 -23.03 -5.81 -4.08
C THR A 181 -22.84 -6.56 -5.41
N GLY A 182 -23.76 -7.46 -5.75
CA GLY A 182 -23.72 -8.16 -7.04
C GLY A 182 -23.89 -7.20 -8.21
N LYS A 183 -24.87 -6.29 -8.11
CA LYS A 183 -25.13 -5.31 -9.16
C LYS A 183 -24.02 -4.27 -9.29
N VAL A 184 -23.44 -3.84 -8.17
CA VAL A 184 -22.26 -2.97 -8.16
C VAL A 184 -21.10 -3.62 -8.92
N ILE A 185 -20.81 -4.91 -8.68
CA ILE A 185 -19.75 -5.64 -9.38
C ILE A 185 -20.01 -5.68 -10.90
N GLU A 186 -21.24 -5.94 -11.33
CA GLU A 186 -21.60 -5.92 -12.75
C GLU A 186 -21.37 -4.55 -13.39
N LEU A 187 -21.83 -3.47 -12.74
CA LEU A 187 -21.67 -2.11 -13.26
C LEU A 187 -20.21 -1.65 -13.30
N VAL A 188 -19.40 -2.07 -12.33
CA VAL A 188 -17.95 -1.80 -12.36
C VAL A 188 -17.32 -2.51 -13.55
N LYS A 189 -17.63 -3.79 -13.79
CA LYS A 189 -17.13 -4.53 -14.96
C LYS A 189 -17.56 -3.87 -16.27
N GLU A 190 -18.81 -3.43 -16.35
CA GLU A 190 -19.36 -2.72 -17.51
C GLU A 190 -18.59 -1.41 -17.77
N LYS A 191 -18.41 -0.57 -16.74
CA LYS A 191 -17.69 0.70 -16.88
C LYS A 191 -16.21 0.50 -17.22
N VAL A 192 -15.54 -0.48 -16.61
CA VAL A 192 -14.15 -0.84 -16.93
C VAL A 192 -14.03 -1.27 -18.38
N ALA A 193 -14.97 -2.08 -18.89
CA ALA A 193 -14.95 -2.56 -20.27
C ALA A 193 -15.13 -1.45 -21.33
N VAL A 194 -15.88 -0.39 -21.01
CA VAL A 194 -16.08 0.74 -21.93
C VAL A 194 -15.02 1.84 -21.78
N MET A 195 -14.28 1.86 -20.67
CA MET A 195 -13.23 2.83 -20.40
C MET A 195 -11.92 2.45 -21.12
N GLY A 196 -11.87 2.75 -22.41
CA GLY A 196 -10.69 2.48 -23.26
C GLY A 196 -9.69 3.63 -23.33
N ALA A 197 -8.71 3.48 -24.22
CA ALA A 197 -7.62 4.44 -24.45
C ALA A 197 -8.05 5.91 -24.57
N PRO A 198 -9.14 6.29 -25.28
CA PRO A 198 -9.49 7.71 -25.40
C PRO A 198 -9.90 8.39 -24.09
N GLU A 199 -10.47 7.65 -23.13
CA GLU A 199 -10.81 8.17 -21.80
C GLU A 199 -9.57 8.21 -20.91
N TRP A 200 -8.77 7.14 -20.93
CA TRP A 200 -7.51 7.05 -20.20
C TRP A 200 -6.47 8.08 -20.64
N GLY A 201 -6.28 8.29 -21.95
CA GLY A 201 -5.39 9.32 -22.47
C GLY A 201 -5.77 10.73 -22.01
N ARG A 202 -7.07 11.03 -21.90
CA ARG A 202 -7.56 12.31 -21.33
C ARG A 202 -7.25 12.44 -19.84
N ILE A 203 -7.41 11.36 -19.08
CA ILE A 203 -7.05 11.32 -17.66
C ILE A 203 -5.54 11.55 -17.50
N CYS A 204 -4.71 10.78 -18.19
CA CYS A 204 -3.25 10.91 -18.15
C CYS A 204 -2.79 12.31 -18.58
N GLN A 205 -3.39 12.90 -19.61
CA GLN A 205 -3.06 14.26 -20.02
C GLN A 205 -3.38 15.28 -18.93
N LYS A 206 -4.55 15.18 -18.29
CA LYS A 206 -4.89 16.08 -17.19
C LYS A 206 -3.89 15.99 -16.03
N ILE A 207 -3.39 14.79 -15.72
CA ILE A 207 -2.37 14.63 -14.69
C ILE A 207 -1.05 15.29 -15.08
N LYS A 208 -0.63 15.16 -16.35
CA LYS A 208 0.55 15.88 -16.88
C LYS A 208 0.40 17.40 -16.77
N ASP A 209 -0.82 17.91 -16.97
CA ASP A 209 -1.10 19.35 -16.85
C ASP A 209 -1.01 19.81 -15.38
N ILE A 210 -1.52 19.01 -14.43
CA ILE A 210 -1.40 19.25 -12.99
C ILE A 210 0.07 19.21 -12.54
N GLU A 211 0.83 18.21 -12.99
CA GLU A 211 2.26 18.10 -12.73
C GLU A 211 3.02 19.33 -13.22
N ALA A 212 2.72 19.80 -14.44
CA ALA A 212 3.33 21.01 -14.99
C ALA A 212 2.99 22.28 -14.17
N GLU A 213 1.79 22.36 -13.59
CA GLU A 213 1.39 23.45 -12.69
C GLU A 213 2.17 23.43 -11.37
N TYR A 214 2.39 22.24 -10.80
CA TYR A 214 3.24 22.09 -9.62
C TYR A 214 4.68 22.51 -9.89
N VAL A 215 5.29 22.02 -10.97
CA VAL A 215 6.67 22.39 -11.35
C VAL A 215 6.80 23.91 -11.50
N LYS A 216 5.79 24.57 -12.08
CA LYS A 216 5.79 26.03 -12.22
C LYS A 216 5.71 26.74 -10.86
N SER A 217 4.86 26.24 -9.97
CA SER A 217 4.65 26.82 -8.65
C SER A 217 5.89 26.66 -7.77
N ASP A 218 6.53 25.48 -7.80
CA ASP A 218 7.77 25.20 -7.06
C ASP A 218 8.90 26.13 -7.50
N HIS A 219 9.06 26.35 -8.81
CA HIS A 219 10.08 27.29 -9.30
C HIS A 219 9.83 28.73 -8.82
N VAL A 220 8.57 29.14 -8.69
CA VAL A 220 8.23 30.46 -8.13
C VAL A 220 8.53 30.51 -6.64
N VAL A 221 8.20 29.47 -5.87
CA VAL A 221 8.53 29.40 -4.44
C VAL A 221 10.05 29.48 -4.24
N ASP A 222 10.83 28.73 -5.01
CA ASP A 222 12.29 28.67 -4.94
C ASP A 222 12.93 30.05 -5.21
N LEU A 223 12.51 30.71 -6.30
CA LEU A 223 12.95 32.08 -6.62
C LEU A 223 12.61 33.08 -5.51
N VAL A 224 11.41 32.96 -4.93
CA VAL A 224 10.97 33.85 -3.86
C VAL A 224 11.74 33.57 -2.56
N THR A 225 11.99 32.31 -2.21
CA THR A 225 12.78 31.95 -1.02
C THR A 225 14.24 32.39 -1.12
N ASP A 226 14.84 32.37 -2.30
CA ASP A 226 16.19 32.88 -2.54
C ASP A 226 16.28 34.41 -2.38
N GLU A 227 15.21 35.14 -2.72
CA GLU A 227 15.15 36.60 -2.58
C GLU A 227 14.92 37.03 -1.12
N PHE A 228 14.26 36.20 -0.32
CA PHE A 228 14.07 36.40 1.13
C PHE A 228 15.27 35.89 1.95
N VAL A 229 16.46 36.49 1.76
CA VAL A 229 17.57 36.33 2.70
C VAL A 229 17.23 37.10 3.98
N ILE A 230 16.67 36.41 4.98
CA ILE A 230 16.52 36.96 6.32
C ILE A 230 17.92 36.98 6.95
N PHE A 231 18.52 38.17 7.09
CA PHE A 231 19.65 38.36 8.00
C PHE A 231 19.14 38.17 9.42
N ALA A 232 19.19 36.94 9.92
CA ALA A 232 19.10 36.69 11.35
C ALA A 232 20.44 37.12 11.94
N ASP A 233 20.44 38.27 12.64
CA ASP A 233 21.52 38.53 13.59
C ASP A 233 21.56 37.36 14.59
N ASP A 234 22.79 36.92 14.83
CA ASP A 234 23.21 35.72 15.53
C ASP A 234 22.77 35.78 17.01
N ASP A 235 21.55 35.34 17.31
CA ASP A 235 21.15 34.98 18.67
C ASP A 235 20.90 33.47 18.74
N CYS A 236 21.84 32.80 19.39
CA CYS A 236 21.79 31.38 19.67
C CYS A 236 20.63 31.07 20.62
N ASP A 237 19.65 30.30 20.17
CA ASP A 237 18.82 29.49 21.08
C ASP A 237 18.69 28.09 20.48
N THR A 238 19.22 27.13 21.24
CA THR A 238 19.29 25.71 20.89
C THR A 238 18.02 25.05 21.42
N ASP A 239 16.97 25.04 20.61
CA ASP A 239 15.76 24.27 20.93
C ASP A 239 15.77 22.95 20.14
N GLU A 240 16.30 21.91 20.78
CA GLU A 240 16.12 20.52 20.34
C GLU A 240 14.67 20.07 20.59
N GLU A 241 13.78 20.27 19.63
CA GLU A 241 12.45 19.68 19.61
C GLU A 241 12.40 18.57 18.55
N SER A 242 12.86 17.37 18.92
CA SER A 242 12.73 16.15 18.13
C SER A 242 11.38 15.49 18.38
N SER A 243 10.37 15.82 17.57
CA SER A 243 9.12 15.06 17.52
C SER A 243 9.26 13.85 16.58
N ASP A 244 9.80 12.74 17.09
CA ASP A 244 9.75 11.44 16.41
C ASP A 244 8.44 10.72 16.83
N ASP A 245 7.38 10.87 16.02
CA ASP A 245 6.20 9.99 16.05
C ASP A 245 6.51 8.72 15.23
N ASP A 246 7.19 7.74 15.85
CA ASP A 246 7.31 6.39 15.30
C ASP A 246 6.07 5.55 15.71
N ASP A 247 5.04 5.54 14.86
CA ASP A 247 3.93 4.57 14.92
C ASP A 247 4.40 3.21 14.34
N ASP A 248 5.14 2.45 15.16
CA ASP A 248 5.47 1.05 14.88
C ASP A 248 4.23 0.17 15.16
N GLY A 249 3.36 0.05 14.16
CA GLY A 249 2.27 -0.92 14.12
C GLY A 249 2.77 -2.37 14.16
N HIS A 250 2.90 -2.92 15.37
CA HIS A 250 3.16 -4.34 15.60
C HIS A 250 1.90 -5.17 15.34
N ASP A 251 1.99 -6.13 14.43
CA ASP A 251 1.09 -7.30 14.42
C ASP A 251 1.93 -8.58 14.55
N TYR A 252 1.96 -9.11 15.77
CA TYR A 252 2.46 -10.45 16.07
C TYR A 252 1.28 -11.40 15.97
N ASP A 253 1.14 -12.12 14.86
CA ASP A 253 0.39 -13.38 14.86
C ASP A 253 1.37 -14.55 14.79
N SER A 254 1.53 -15.19 15.94
CA SER A 254 2.28 -16.43 16.09
C SER A 254 1.47 -17.42 16.91
N GLU A 255 0.55 -18.13 16.25
CA GLU A 255 0.10 -19.45 16.72
C GLU A 255 0.63 -20.55 15.81
N LYS A 256 1.80 -21.07 16.17
CA LYS A 256 2.34 -22.31 15.62
C LYS A 256 1.92 -23.46 16.55
N THR A 257 0.76 -24.04 16.32
CA THR A 257 0.33 -25.26 17.02
C THR A 257 1.15 -26.45 16.52
N ILE A 258 2.08 -26.90 17.36
CA ILE A 258 2.89 -28.10 17.17
C ILE A 258 1.96 -29.33 17.24
N LYS A 259 1.80 -30.04 16.12
CA LYS A 259 1.25 -31.40 16.10
C LYS A 259 2.34 -32.37 16.52
N ASN A 260 2.26 -32.87 17.75
CA ASN A 260 3.01 -34.04 18.19
C ASN A 260 2.49 -35.29 17.48
N THR A 261 3.35 -35.91 16.68
CA THR A 261 3.16 -37.25 16.12
C THR A 261 3.60 -38.28 17.16
N SER A 262 2.66 -39.05 17.71
CA SER A 262 2.96 -40.32 18.38
C SER A 262 2.46 -41.47 17.51
N SER A 263 3.41 -42.30 17.11
CA SER A 263 3.29 -43.56 16.39
C SER A 263 2.30 -44.55 17.02
N ALA A 264 1.43 -45.14 16.21
CA ALA A 264 0.81 -46.42 16.49
C ALA A 264 0.71 -47.23 15.19
N SER A 265 1.66 -48.15 15.04
CA SER A 265 1.70 -49.21 14.03
C SER A 265 0.63 -50.25 14.37
N ALA A 266 -0.25 -50.58 13.41
CA ALA A 266 -1.14 -51.72 13.51
C ALA A 266 -1.07 -52.51 12.20
N ASP A 267 -0.32 -53.60 12.24
CA ASP A 267 -0.35 -54.66 11.23
C ASP A 267 -1.58 -55.56 11.44
N PRO A 268 -2.17 -56.11 10.37
CA PRO A 268 -3.34 -56.97 10.42
C PRO A 268 -2.95 -58.44 10.64
N ARG A 269 -3.71 -59.18 11.46
CA ARG A 269 -3.72 -60.65 11.44
C ARG A 269 -5.07 -61.16 10.92
N PRO A 270 -5.08 -62.14 10.01
CA PRO A 270 -6.22 -63.02 9.82
C PRO A 270 -5.93 -64.45 10.29
N SER A 271 -6.98 -65.09 10.84
CA SER A 271 -7.36 -66.53 10.74
C SER A 271 -6.37 -67.58 11.32
N THR A 272 -6.70 -68.72 11.94
CA THR A 272 -7.85 -69.62 12.22
C THR A 272 -7.53 -70.28 13.59
N SER A 273 -8.33 -71.05 14.35
CA SER A 273 -9.14 -72.25 14.08
C SER A 273 -9.68 -72.78 15.42
N SER A 274 -10.72 -73.62 15.32
CA SER A 274 -11.38 -74.47 16.34
C SER A 274 -12.61 -73.88 17.01
#